data_AF-A0A838VQN1-F1
#
_entry.id   AF-A0A838VQN1-F1
#
_cell.length_a   1.000
_cell.length_b   1.000
_cell.length_c   1.000
_cell.angle_alpha   90.00
_cell.angle_beta   90.00
_cell.angle_gamma   90.00
#
_symmetry.space_group_name_H-M   'P 1'
#
loop_
_entity.id
_entity.type
_entity.pdbx_description
1 polymer ?
#
loop_
_entity_poly.entity_id
_entity_poly.type
_entity_poly.pdbx_seq_one_letter_code
_entity_poly.pdbx_strand_id
1 'polypeptide(L)' 'GETTADGQLSLLTARCLGACGIAPAVVFDGVVSGNQTTESVSEWLRQCFASSVQGWMKDGAS' A
#
# COMPACT_ATOMS: atom_id res chain seq x y z
N GLY A 1 1.69 11.48 -8.75
CA GLY A 1 1.92 10.20 -8.10
C GLY A 1 3.08 9.52 -8.79
N GLU A 2 3.79 8.68 -8.06
CA GLU A 2 4.96 7.96 -8.57
C GLU A 2 4.73 6.46 -8.40
N THR A 3 5.27 5.67 -9.32
CA THR A 3 5.21 4.21 -9.27
C THR A 3 6.63 3.67 -9.27
N THR A 4 6.90 2.67 -8.44
CA THR A 4 8.20 2.00 -8.42
C THR A 4 8.51 1.36 -9.78
N ALA A 5 9.79 1.21 -10.12
CA ALA A 5 10.21 0.72 -11.45
C ALA A 5 9.73 -0.71 -11.75
N ASP A 6 9.51 -1.51 -10.71
CA ASP A 6 8.97 -2.88 -10.78
C ASP A 6 7.43 -2.92 -10.85
N GLY A 7 6.76 -1.76 -10.82
CA GLY A 7 5.32 -1.62 -10.92
C GLY A 7 4.54 -2.12 -9.69
N GLN A 8 5.21 -2.46 -8.58
CA GLN A 8 4.57 -3.08 -7.43
C GLN A 8 3.88 -2.08 -6.49
N LEU A 9 4.29 -0.81 -6.49
CA LEU A 9 3.73 0.21 -5.61
C LEU A 9 3.53 1.53 -6.36
N SER A 10 2.34 2.11 -6.25
CA SER A 10 2.02 3.47 -6.70
C SER A 10 1.64 4.36 -5.53
N LEU A 11 2.35 5.47 -5.34
CA LEU A 11 2.03 6.49 -4.35
C LEU A 11 1.27 7.65 -5.01
N LEU A 12 0.04 7.87 -4.54
CA LEU A 12 -0.85 8.92 -5.04
C LEU A 12 -1.24 9.85 -3.89
N THR A 13 -1.32 11.15 -4.17
CA THR A 13 -1.85 12.13 -3.23
C THR A 13 -3.33 12.33 -3.48
N ALA A 14 -4.16 11.99 -2.49
CA ALA A 14 -5.58 12.29 -2.53
C ALA A 14 -5.85 13.69 -1.96
N ARG A 15 -6.82 14.42 -2.54
CA ARG A 15 -7.22 15.75 -2.04
C ARG A 15 -8.07 15.66 -0.77
N CYS A 16 -9.10 14.82 -0.78
CA CYS A 16 -9.97 14.58 0.36
C CYS A 16 -10.47 13.14 0.32
N LEU A 17 -10.30 12.41 1.42
CA LEU A 17 -10.80 11.05 1.59
C LEU A 17 -12.17 11.01 2.29
N GLY A 18 -12.64 12.12 2.85
CA GLY A 18 -13.85 12.17 3.68
C GLY A 18 -13.73 11.42 5.03
N ALA A 19 -12.51 11.06 5.44
CA ALA A 19 -12.24 10.19 6.59
C ALA A 19 -11.70 10.96 7.81
N CYS A 20 -12.11 12.22 8.01
CA CYS A 20 -11.53 13.09 9.04
C CYS A 20 -11.66 12.53 10.47
N GLY A 21 -12.72 11.77 10.77
CA GLY A 21 -12.95 11.17 12.09
C GLY A 21 -12.00 10.02 12.45
N ILE A 22 -11.23 9.52 11.48
CA ILE A 22 -10.25 8.43 11.66
C ILE A 22 -8.88 8.85 11.10
N ALA A 23 -8.61 10.15 11.01
CA ALA A 23 -7.32 10.65 10.57
C ALA A 23 -6.20 10.25 11.57
N PRO A 24 -4.96 10.05 11.11
CA PRO A 24 -4.49 10.03 9.72
C PRO A 24 -5.00 8.81 8.95
N ALA A 25 -5.41 9.00 7.68
CA ALA A 25 -6.00 7.95 6.86
C ALA A 25 -5.25 7.76 5.53
N VAL A 26 -5.12 6.50 5.10
CA VAL A 26 -4.47 6.07 3.85
C VAL A 26 -5.40 5.11 3.12
N VAL A 27 -5.30 5.04 1.79
CA VAL A 27 -6.02 4.05 0.98
C VAL A 27 -5.03 2.99 0.50
N PHE A 28 -5.19 1.76 0.98
CA PHE A 28 -4.42 0.60 0.53
C PHE A 28 -5.29 -0.23 -0.41
N ASP A 29 -4.91 -0.35 -1.68
CA ASP A 29 -5.63 -1.16 -2.69
C ASP A 29 -7.15 -0.90 -2.73
N GLY A 30 -7.55 0.37 -2.58
CA GLY A 30 -8.95 0.81 -2.57
C GLY A 30 -9.65 0.75 -1.19
N VAL A 31 -8.99 0.23 -0.16
CA VAL A 31 -9.50 0.15 1.21
C VAL A 31 -9.02 1.33 2.03
N VAL A 32 -9.96 2.08 2.64
CA VAL A 32 -9.65 3.20 3.53
C VAL A 32 -9.27 2.67 4.91
N SER A 33 -8.05 2.99 5.36
CA SER A 33 -7.52 2.63 6.67
C SER A 33 -7.19 3.90 7.45
N GLY A 34 -7.79 4.04 8.65
CA GLY A 34 -7.59 5.18 9.55
C GLY A 34 -6.59 4.92 10.67
N ASN A 35 -6.35 5.94 11.50
CA ASN A 35 -5.43 5.93 12.64
C ASN A 35 -4.02 5.42 12.28
N GLN A 36 -3.54 5.74 11.09
CA GLN A 36 -2.26 5.25 10.58
C GLN A 36 -1.08 5.98 11.23
N THR A 37 -0.03 5.22 11.53
CA THR A 37 1.30 5.71 11.92
C THR A 37 2.35 5.34 10.87
N THR A 38 3.50 6.00 10.89
CA THR A 38 4.63 5.67 10.00
C THR A 38 5.03 4.20 10.08
N GLU A 39 5.01 3.62 11.29
CA GLU A 39 5.35 2.21 11.53
C GLU A 39 4.33 1.27 10.89
N SER A 40 3.03 1.56 11.05
CA SER A 40 1.96 0.74 10.46
C SER A 40 2.01 0.75 8.93
N VAL A 41 2.26 1.92 8.32
CA VAL A 41 2.40 2.03 6.86
C VAL A 41 3.67 1.32 6.38
N SER A 42 4.78 1.47 7.10
CA SER A 42 6.06 0.82 6.76
C SER A 42 6.00 -0.70 6.87
N GLU A 43 5.24 -1.22 7.83
CA GLU A 43 4.98 -2.65 7.98
C GLU A 43 4.13 -3.17 6.81
N TRP A 44 3.05 -2.46 6.45
CA TRP A 44 2.24 -2.80 5.28
C TRP A 44 3.08 -2.82 3.99
N LEU A 45 3.91 -1.79 3.77
CA LEU A 45 4.82 -1.74 2.61
C LEU A 45 5.74 -2.95 2.55
N ARG A 46 6.36 -3.33 3.68
CA ARG A 46 7.20 -4.54 3.75
C ARG A 46 6.42 -5.81 3.38
N GLN A 47 5.16 -5.91 3.80
CA GLN A 47 4.30 -7.04 3.46
C GLN A 47 3.90 -7.05 1.98
N CYS A 48 3.65 -5.89 1.36
CA CYS A 48 3.40 -5.79 -0.07
C CYS A 48 4.60 -6.31 -0.87
N PHE A 49 5.80 -5.82 -0.55
CA PHE A 49 7.03 -6.28 -1.21
C PHE A 49 7.38 -7.73 -0.90
N ALA A 50 7.10 -8.23 0.30
CA ALA A 50 7.27 -9.64 0.64
C ALA A 50 6.25 -10.55 -0.09
N SER A 51 5.02 -10.07 -0.27
CA SER A 51 3.95 -10.80 -0.96
C SER A 51 4.17 -10.83 -2.47
N SER A 52 4.85 -9.82 -3.04
CA SER A 52 5.33 -9.85 -4.43
C SER A 52 6.28 -11.02 -4.69
N VAL A 53 7.08 -11.45 -3.71
CA VAL A 53 7.91 -12.67 -3.82
C VAL A 53 7.06 -13.93 -3.85
N GLN A 54 5.97 -13.97 -3.08
CA GLN A 54 5.11 -15.15 -3.00
C GLN A 54 4.19 -15.30 -4.22
N GLY A 55 3.83 -14.19 -4.88
CA GLY A 55 3.21 -14.19 -6.21
C GLY A 55 4.20 -14.61 -7.30
N TRP A 56 5.41 -14.03 -7.34
CA TRP A 56 6.46 -14.42 -8.29
C TRP A 56 6.93 -15.88 -8.17
N MET A 57 7.08 -16.42 -6.95
CA MET A 57 7.44 -17.83 -6.76
C MET A 57 6.32 -18.79 -7.17
N LYS A 58 5.06 -18.35 -7.18
CA LYS A 58 3.92 -19.16 -7.63
C LYS A 58 3.69 -19.05 -9.14
N ASP A 59 3.92 -17.88 -9.72
CA ASP A 59 3.66 -17.61 -11.14
C ASP A 59 4.88 -17.89 -12.05
N GLY A 60 6.07 -18.12 -11.48
CA GLY A 60 7.31 -18.50 -12.18
C GLY A 60 7.59 -20.01 -12.26
N ALA A 61 6.63 -20.85 -11.87
CA ALA A 61 6.70 -22.31 -12.03
C ALA A 61 5.66 -22.77 -13.07
N SER A 62 5.84 -22.37 -14.34
CA SER A 62 5.28 -23.02 -15.53
C SER A 62 6.04 -22.56 -16.77
#